data_AF-A0A6P1ZUR8-F1
#
_entry.id   AF-A0A6P1ZUR8-F1
#
_cell.length_a   1.000
_cell.length_b   1.000
_cell.length_c   1.000
_cell.angle_alpha   90.00
_cell.angle_beta   90.00
_cell.angle_gamma   90.00
#
_symmetry.space_group_name_H-M   'P 1'
#
loop_
_entity.id
_entity.type
_entity.pdbx_description
1 polymer ?
#
loop_
_entity_poly.entity_id
_entity_poly.type
_entity_poly.pdbx_seq_one_letter_code
_entity_poly.pdbx_strand_id
1 'polypeptide(L)'
;MAKELENQINQPVSQDWHSREEPTAKERNLTLNPGDAIDDQSQTLEEKAKQIAVDAPDITGDHITVPTYFVVEYPDGTKKALHHVTDAEEISDVIRQARVDEHGNRLWW
;
A
#
# COMPACT_ATOMS: atom_id res chain seq x y z
N MET A 1 -4.92 24.33 34.24
CA MET A 1 -5.21 24.15 32.81
C MET A 1 -3.88 24.01 32.08
N ALA A 2 -3.67 22.88 31.40
CA ALA A 2 -2.84 22.70 30.21
C ALA A 2 -2.89 21.22 29.89
N LYS A 3 -3.79 20.86 28.98
CA LYS A 3 -4.07 19.52 28.50
C LYS A 3 -3.47 19.48 27.10
N GLU A 4 -2.35 18.81 26.89
CA GLU A 4 -1.82 18.44 25.56
C GLU A 4 -0.46 17.73 25.68
N LEU A 5 -0.47 16.39 25.66
CA LEU A 5 0.60 15.60 25.03
C LEU A 5 0.12 14.16 24.73
N GLU A 6 -1.10 14.01 24.21
CA GLU A 6 -1.69 12.70 23.88
C GLU A 6 -1.56 12.33 22.39
N ASN A 7 -0.73 13.04 21.63
CA ASN A 7 -0.54 12.84 20.18
C ASN A 7 0.90 12.39 19.81
N GLN A 8 1.51 11.49 20.59
CA GLN A 8 2.70 10.79 20.12
C GLN A 8 2.26 9.69 19.15
N ILE A 9 2.45 9.94 17.85
CA ILE A 9 2.36 8.93 16.81
C ILE A 9 3.51 7.94 17.07
N ASN A 10 3.22 6.84 17.78
CA ASN A 10 4.17 5.75 17.99
C ASN A 10 4.40 5.03 16.66
N GLN A 11 5.38 5.48 15.88
CA GLN A 11 5.91 4.66 14.80
C GLN A 11 6.78 3.55 15.41
N PRO A 12 6.53 2.27 15.12
CA PRO A 12 7.41 1.21 15.57
C PRO A 12 8.79 1.43 14.95
N VAL A 13 9.81 1.53 15.79
CA VAL A 13 11.21 1.53 15.34
C VAL A 13 11.50 0.18 14.67
N SER A 14 12.01 0.26 13.44
CA SER A 14 12.35 -0.84 12.52
C SER A 14 13.03 -2.02 13.22
N GLN A 15 12.61 -3.24 12.87
CA GLN A 15 13.37 -4.44 13.21
C GLN A 15 14.77 -4.40 12.55
N ASP A 16 15.74 -5.06 13.17
CA ASP A 16 17.12 -5.15 12.69
C ASP A 16 17.18 -5.91 11.36
N TRP A 17 17.65 -5.21 10.33
CA TRP A 17 17.79 -5.65 8.95
C TRP A 17 18.65 -6.91 8.76
N HIS A 18 19.58 -7.13 9.70
CA HIS A 18 20.45 -8.30 9.68
C HIS A 18 19.78 -9.59 10.16
N SER A 19 18.55 -9.50 10.69
CA SER A 19 17.81 -10.65 11.23
C SER A 19 16.87 -11.31 10.21
N ARG A 20 16.90 -10.87 8.94
CA ARG A 20 16.00 -11.38 7.90
C ARG A 20 16.36 -12.82 7.53
N GLU A 21 15.50 -13.77 7.88
CA GLU A 21 15.64 -15.19 7.54
C GLU A 21 15.18 -15.50 6.09
N GLU A 22 14.42 -14.60 5.45
CA GLU A 22 13.83 -14.85 4.13
C GLU A 22 14.72 -14.38 2.97
N PRO A 23 14.99 -15.25 1.95
CA PRO A 23 15.74 -14.87 0.77
C PRO A 23 15.02 -13.82 -0.09
N THR A 24 15.80 -12.90 -0.64
CA THR A 24 15.36 -11.81 -1.51
C THR A 24 14.82 -12.32 -2.86
N ALA A 25 14.04 -11.47 -3.55
CA ALA A 25 13.48 -11.79 -4.88
C ALA A 25 14.57 -12.23 -5.89
N LYS A 26 15.71 -11.55 -5.84
CA LYS A 26 16.88 -11.82 -6.70
C LYS A 26 17.52 -13.18 -6.40
N GLU A 27 17.61 -13.57 -5.13
CA GLU A 27 18.15 -14.88 -4.72
C GLU A 27 17.24 -16.03 -5.14
N ARG A 28 15.93 -15.78 -5.24
CA ARG A 28 14.92 -16.74 -5.72
C ARG A 28 14.72 -16.73 -7.25
N ASN A 29 15.44 -15.90 -7.99
CA ASN A 29 15.24 -15.66 -9.44
C ASN A 29 13.78 -15.32 -9.80
N LEU A 30 13.09 -14.58 -8.93
CA LEU A 30 11.71 -14.15 -9.17
C LEU A 30 11.69 -12.84 -9.98
N THR A 31 10.73 -12.73 -10.90
CA THR A 31 10.46 -11.49 -11.66
C THR A 31 9.77 -10.43 -10.82
N LEU A 32 9.14 -10.84 -9.71
CA LEU A 32 8.39 -10.00 -8.78
C LEU A 32 8.97 -10.15 -7.37
N ASN A 33 8.78 -9.13 -6.54
CA ASN A 33 9.07 -9.29 -5.12
C ASN A 33 8.09 -10.30 -4.51
N PRO A 34 8.49 -11.10 -3.52
CA PRO A 34 7.59 -12.04 -2.86
C PRO A 34 6.32 -11.38 -2.31
N GLY A 35 6.41 -10.14 -1.81
CA GLY A 35 5.26 -9.36 -1.31
C GLY A 35 4.30 -8.86 -2.39
N ASP A 36 4.73 -8.85 -3.66
CA ASP A 36 3.93 -8.48 -4.84
C ASP A 36 3.23 -9.68 -5.47
N ALA A 37 3.53 -10.89 -5.01
CA ALA A 37 2.85 -12.08 -5.49
C ALA A 37 1.40 -12.07 -5.00
N ILE A 38 0.47 -12.21 -5.95
CA ILE A 38 -0.94 -12.42 -5.64
C ILE A 38 -1.09 -13.89 -5.23
N ASP A 39 -1.58 -14.10 -4.02
CA ASP A 39 -1.92 -15.44 -3.55
C ASP A 39 -3.12 -15.97 -4.37
N ASP A 40 -3.05 -17.24 -4.78
CA ASP A 40 -4.17 -17.92 -5.46
C ASP A 40 -5.39 -18.07 -4.53
N GLN A 41 -5.18 -17.96 -3.21
CA GLN A 41 -6.23 -17.97 -2.22
C GLN A 41 -6.95 -16.62 -2.13
N SER A 42 -8.28 -16.66 -2.03
CA SER A 42 -9.09 -15.45 -1.82
C SER A 42 -8.85 -14.89 -0.41
N GLN A 43 -8.07 -13.82 -0.32
CA GLN A 43 -7.83 -13.07 0.92
C GLN A 43 -8.95 -12.06 1.21
N THR A 44 -9.20 -11.81 2.49
CA THR A 44 -10.14 -10.76 2.94
C THR A 44 -9.57 -9.35 2.73
N LEU A 45 -10.42 -8.34 2.78
CA LEU A 45 -10.00 -6.94 2.60
C LEU A 45 -9.03 -6.48 3.70
N GLU A 46 -9.21 -6.94 4.94
CA GLU A 46 -8.32 -6.61 6.06
C GLU A 46 -6.92 -7.23 5.92
N GLU A 47 -6.84 -8.44 5.35
CA GLU A 47 -5.58 -9.12 5.08
C GLU A 47 -4.82 -8.43 3.95
N LYS A 48 -5.51 -8.12 2.84
CA LYS A 48 -4.94 -7.37 1.71
C LYS A 48 -4.43 -5.99 2.13
N ALA A 49 -5.14 -5.31 3.04
CA ALA A 49 -4.74 -4.00 3.54
C ALA A 49 -3.44 -4.05 4.38
N LYS A 50 -3.09 -5.20 4.97
CA LYS A 50 -1.86 -5.38 5.75
C LYS A 50 -0.70 -5.93 4.92
N GLN A 51 -0.94 -6.32 3.67
CA GLN A 51 0.09 -6.92 2.83
C GLN A 51 1.11 -5.87 2.37
N ILE A 52 2.39 -6.19 2.55
CA ILE A 52 3.52 -5.32 2.24
C ILE A 52 4.29 -5.90 1.05
N ALA A 53 4.46 -5.07 0.03
CA ALA A 53 5.14 -5.36 -1.22
C ALA A 53 6.66 -5.33 -1.04
N VAL A 54 7.12 -4.21 -0.50
CA VAL A 54 8.52 -3.94 -0.25
C VAL A 54 8.64 -3.42 1.17
N ASP A 55 9.52 -4.06 1.91
CA ASP A 55 10.05 -3.55 3.16
C ASP A 55 11.55 -3.59 2.93
N ALA A 56 12.20 -2.45 2.64
CA ALA A 56 13.61 -2.30 2.20
C ALA A 56 14.19 -0.94 2.64
N PRO A 57 15.47 -0.80 3.04
CA PRO A 57 16.10 0.51 3.05
C PRO A 57 16.29 0.95 1.60
N ASP A 58 16.03 2.22 1.35
CA ASP A 58 16.40 2.85 0.10
C ASP A 58 17.92 3.09 0.04
N ILE A 59 18.42 3.44 -1.15
CA ILE A 59 19.82 3.84 -1.37
C ILE A 59 20.27 4.98 -0.44
N THR A 60 19.32 5.77 0.07
CA THR A 60 19.53 6.87 1.02
C THR A 60 19.70 6.40 2.47
N GLY A 61 19.38 5.14 2.78
CA GLY A 61 19.36 4.57 4.13
C GLY A 61 18.02 4.74 4.85
N ASP A 62 17.05 5.42 4.23
CA ASP A 62 15.70 5.55 4.76
C ASP A 62 14.91 4.24 4.59
N HIS A 63 14.14 3.86 5.60
CA HIS A 63 13.30 2.67 5.55
C HIS A 63 12.03 2.95 4.76
N ILE A 64 11.85 2.27 3.63
CA ILE A 64 10.64 2.40 2.81
C ILE A 64 9.81 1.13 2.95
N THR A 65 8.57 1.32 3.40
CA THR A 65 7.54 0.29 3.41
C THR A 65 6.50 0.65 2.35
N VAL A 66 6.33 -0.22 1.36
CA VAL A 66 5.37 -0.06 0.25
C VAL A 66 4.25 -1.09 0.44
N PRO A 67 2.98 -0.66 0.55
CA PRO A 67 1.85 -1.59 0.61
C PRO A 67 1.58 -2.23 -0.77
N THR A 68 1.13 -3.48 -0.77
CA THR A 68 0.78 -4.20 -2.02
C THR A 68 -0.55 -3.74 -2.60
N TYR A 69 -1.52 -3.41 -1.73
CA TYR A 69 -2.86 -3.00 -2.11
C TYR A 69 -3.21 -1.60 -1.59
N PHE A 70 -3.97 -0.86 -2.38
CA PHE A 70 -4.61 0.39 -1.99
C PHE A 70 -6.07 0.14 -1.65
N VAL A 71 -6.49 0.50 -0.44
CA VAL A 71 -7.90 0.41 -0.05
C VAL A 71 -8.62 1.67 -0.50
N VAL A 72 -9.63 1.49 -1.34
CA VAL A 72 -10.48 2.56 -1.88
C VAL A 72 -11.90 2.34 -1.39
N GLU A 73 -12.56 3.43 -0.99
CA GLU A 73 -13.99 3.48 -0.69
C GLU A 73 -14.70 4.21 -1.83
N TYR A 74 -15.62 3.52 -2.49
CA TYR A 74 -16.41 4.05 -3.59
C TYR A 74 -17.62 4.86 -3.08
N PRO A 75 -18.20 5.75 -3.91
CA PRO A 75 -19.36 6.55 -3.52
C PRO A 75 -20.61 5.75 -3.10
N ASP A 76 -20.71 4.49 -3.52
CA ASP A 76 -21.77 3.55 -3.13
C ASP A 76 -21.53 2.89 -1.76
N GLY A 77 -20.43 3.22 -1.09
CA GLY A 77 -20.01 2.65 0.20
C GLY A 77 -19.26 1.33 0.07
N THR A 78 -18.98 0.84 -1.15
CA THR A 78 -18.20 -0.39 -1.33
C THR A 78 -16.71 -0.13 -1.11
N LYS A 79 -16.04 -1.05 -0.41
CA LYS A 79 -14.59 -1.00 -0.18
C LYS A 79 -13.91 -2.06 -1.01
N LYS A 80 -12.86 -1.67 -1.75
CA LYS A 80 -12.02 -2.60 -2.51
C LYS A 80 -10.55 -2.37 -2.20
N ALA A 81 -9.79 -3.44 -2.17
CA ALA A 81 -8.33 -3.41 -2.11
C ALA A 81 -7.79 -3.64 -3.53
N LEU A 82 -7.21 -2.60 -4.13
CA LEU A 82 -6.68 -2.61 -5.51
C LEU A 82 -5.18 -2.85 -5.50
N HIS A 83 -4.72 -3.86 -6.25
CA HIS A 83 -3.32 -4.21 -6.38
C HIS A 83 -2.59 -3.18 -7.24
N HIS A 84 -1.47 -2.64 -6.74
CA HIS A 84 -0.78 -1.53 -7.40
C HIS A 84 -0.27 -1.83 -8.83
N VAL A 85 0.06 -3.09 -9.13
CA VAL A 85 0.43 -3.53 -10.50
C VAL A 85 -0.78 -3.97 -11.32
N THR A 86 -1.50 -5.00 -10.88
CA THR A 86 -2.54 -5.67 -11.66
C THR A 86 -3.78 -4.80 -11.90
N ASP A 87 -4.14 -3.93 -10.95
CA ASP A 87 -5.38 -3.15 -11.00
C ASP A 87 -5.14 -1.70 -11.45
N ALA A 88 -4.07 -1.46 -12.23
CA ALA A 88 -3.68 -0.13 -12.67
C ALA A 88 -4.79 0.62 -13.43
N GLU A 89 -5.60 -0.10 -14.21
CA GLU A 89 -6.74 0.48 -14.92
C GLU A 89 -7.81 0.96 -13.92
N GLU A 90 -8.23 0.10 -12.98
CA GLU A 90 -9.22 0.46 -11.96
C GLU A 90 -8.72 1.60 -11.06
N ILE A 91 -7.43 1.62 -10.72
CA ILE A 91 -6.82 2.75 -10.01
C ILE A 91 -6.90 4.04 -10.84
N SER A 92 -6.64 3.96 -12.15
CA SER A 92 -6.80 5.10 -13.05
C SER A 92 -8.24 5.60 -13.10
N ASP A 93 -9.22 4.69 -13.14
CA ASP A 93 -10.65 4.99 -13.06
C ASP A 93 -11.01 5.70 -11.77
N VAL A 94 -10.55 5.20 -10.63
CA VAL A 94 -10.76 5.81 -9.31
C VAL A 94 -10.19 7.23 -9.28
N ILE A 95 -8.96 7.43 -9.73
CA ILE A 95 -8.32 8.76 -9.77
C ILE A 95 -9.09 9.69 -10.70
N ARG A 96 -9.55 9.19 -11.85
CA ARG A 96 -10.37 9.96 -12.78
C ARG A 96 -11.66 10.39 -12.10
N GLN A 97 -12.38 9.47 -11.46
CA GLN A 97 -13.63 9.74 -10.78
C GLN A 97 -13.45 10.74 -9.63
N ALA A 98 -12.38 10.62 -8.86
CA ALA A 98 -12.04 11.57 -7.79
C ALA A 98 -11.68 12.98 -8.29
N ARG A 99 -11.28 13.12 -9.56
CA ARG A 99 -10.98 14.40 -10.21
C ARG A 99 -12.17 15.03 -10.92
N VAL A 100 -13.36 14.44 -10.85
CA VAL A 100 -14.56 15.01 -11.48
C VAL A 100 -15.46 15.64 -10.42
N ASP A 101 -16.05 16.80 -10.72
CA ASP A 101 -17.11 17.38 -9.90
C ASP A 101 -18.47 16.69 -10.15
N GLU A 102 -19.48 17.08 -9.38
CA GLU A 102 -20.87 16.57 -9.50
C GLU A 102 -21.50 16.83 -10.88
N HIS A 103 -20.90 17.72 -11.68
CA HIS A 103 -21.36 18.09 -13.03
C HIS A 103 -20.56 17.40 -14.14
N GLY A 104 -19.60 16.55 -13.82
CA GLY A 104 -18.79 15.83 -14.80
C GLY A 104 -17.59 16.61 -15.33
N ASN A 105 -17.25 17.76 -14.74
CA ASN A 105 -16.08 18.55 -15.13
C ASN A 105 -14.82 18.06 -14.41
N ARG A 106 -13.69 18.00 -15.13
CA ARG A 106 -12.39 17.70 -14.52
C ARG A 106 -11.87 18.90 -13.73
N LEU A 107 -11.51 18.64 -12.48
CA LEU A 107 -10.75 19.54 -11.62
C LEU A 107 -9.28 19.49 -12.04
N TRP A 108 -8.76 20.62 -12.50
CA TRP A 108 -7.33 20.83 -12.77
C TRP A 108 -6.82 21.85 -11.75
N TRP A 109 -5.84 21.47 -10.94
CA TRP A 109 -5.11 22.35 -10.02
C TRP A 109 -3.64 22.38 -10.38
#